data_AF-A0A443QNV7-F1
#
_entry.id   AF-A0A443QNV7-F1
#
_cell.length_a   1.000
_cell.length_b   1.000
_cell.length_c   1.000
_cell.angle_alpha   90.00
_cell.angle_beta   90.00
_cell.angle_gamma   90.00
#
_symmetry.space_group_name_H-M   'P 1'
#
loop_
_entity.id
_entity.type
_entity.pdbx_description
1 polymer ?
#
loop_
_entity_poly.entity_id
_entity_poly.type
_entity_poly.pdbx_seq_one_letter_code
_entity_poly.pdbx_strand_id
1 'polypeptide(L)'
;MNGDDESDDDLETLDPRVKQQLETLNQLTERINLLEKRFEESNAMFRCVLNESSDKLKIIARHLGKCVKEARPFYETKRKTKELQLKCQRAAINYEKACQLYEQSKETINLTEERFAAHKQRAEFKKNDFEPNERRDFDNTWQEMLNQATAKLTSAEIMKRESELKHERCMHLFRESEERLNLLEKQLKTSIKKSRPYFEEQNKFHLRLSAIKAEIETLSKEITESKNAYSMTLKNLEKISEEIHEKRNRSFLKSLKREPGVGAEMNDCNISETNDCSVPELNVSSSRCQMQLIPKSKVVFESPSFNSSLTCSSDDDSLCFNNLSSTLESSKISDE
;
A
#
# COMPACT_ATOMS: atom_id res chain seq x y z
N MET A 1 40.96 -36.64 44.04
CA MET A 1 39.50 -36.65 43.80
C MET A 1 39.14 -35.20 43.54
N ASN A 2 39.33 -34.73 42.31
CA ASN A 2 38.32 -34.69 41.23
C ASN A 2 37.08 -33.95 41.75
N GLY A 3 36.72 -32.75 41.29
CA GLY A 3 36.94 -32.14 39.97
C GLY A 3 35.56 -31.79 39.41
N ASP A 4 35.35 -30.50 39.19
CA ASP A 4 34.37 -29.87 38.32
C ASP A 4 32.87 -30.02 38.68
N ASP A 5 32.36 -29.03 39.43
CA ASP A 5 30.93 -28.75 39.60
C ASP A 5 30.64 -27.25 39.33
N GLU A 6 31.23 -26.72 38.26
CA GLU A 6 30.88 -25.41 37.72
C GLU A 6 30.77 -25.50 36.20
N SER A 7 29.57 -25.76 35.66
CA SER A 7 29.07 -25.21 34.39
C SER A 7 27.79 -25.90 33.89
N ASP A 8 26.70 -25.86 34.66
CA ASP A 8 25.37 -26.19 34.10
C ASP A 8 24.27 -25.14 34.40
N ASP A 9 24.56 -24.09 35.18
CA ASP A 9 23.56 -23.07 35.55
C ASP A 9 23.31 -21.99 34.48
N ASP A 10 24.07 -21.98 33.38
CA ASP A 10 23.93 -20.98 32.29
C ASP A 10 22.94 -21.40 31.18
N LEU A 11 22.32 -22.59 31.26
CA LEU A 11 21.44 -23.12 30.21
C LEU A 11 19.94 -22.96 30.48
N GLU A 12 19.50 -22.68 31.71
CA GLU A 12 18.08 -22.73 32.08
C GLU A 12 17.33 -21.38 31.99
N THR A 13 18.06 -20.26 31.88
CA THR A 13 17.43 -18.93 31.74
C THR A 13 17.17 -18.60 30.26
N LEU A 14 15.92 -18.78 29.79
CA LEU A 14 15.48 -18.34 28.46
C LEU A 14 15.86 -16.86 28.23
N ASP A 15 16.51 -16.58 27.09
CA ASP A 15 16.88 -15.21 26.70
C ASP A 15 15.63 -14.30 26.79
N PRO A 16 15.69 -13.19 27.56
CA PRO A 16 14.55 -12.30 27.75
C PRO A 16 13.98 -11.76 26.44
N ARG A 17 14.80 -11.64 25.38
CA ARG A 17 14.35 -11.26 24.04
C ARG A 17 13.46 -12.32 23.40
N VAL A 18 13.77 -13.61 23.59
CA VAL A 18 12.94 -14.73 23.09
C VAL A 18 11.59 -14.70 23.79
N LYS A 19 11.57 -14.52 25.12
CA LYS A 19 10.34 -14.42 25.91
C LYS A 19 9.44 -13.29 25.41
N GLN A 20 10.00 -12.10 25.16
CA GLN A 20 9.26 -10.95 24.64
C GLN A 20 8.67 -11.20 23.25
N GLN A 21 9.43 -11.84 22.35
CA GLN A 21 8.94 -12.13 21.00
C GLN A 21 7.84 -13.20 21.01
N LEU A 22 7.91 -14.20 21.90
CA LEU A 22 6.84 -15.20 22.08
C LEU A 22 5.56 -14.59 22.64
N GLU A 23 5.67 -13.68 23.60
CA GLU A 23 4.51 -12.93 24.11
C GLU A 23 3.87 -12.09 22.99
N THR A 24 4.70 -11.41 22.19
CA THR A 24 4.24 -10.66 21.01
C THR A 24 3.54 -11.57 20.00
N LEU A 25 4.06 -12.79 19.78
CA LEU A 25 3.48 -13.78 18.87
C LEU A 25 2.09 -14.24 19.33
N ASN A 26 1.93 -14.49 20.64
CA ASN A 26 0.65 -14.87 21.23
C ASN A 26 -0.38 -13.74 21.07
N GLN A 27 0.00 -12.50 21.39
CA GLN A 27 -0.86 -11.33 21.19
C GLN A 27 -1.29 -11.16 19.73
N LEU A 28 -0.36 -11.34 18.78
CA LEU A 28 -0.65 -11.26 17.34
C LEU A 28 -1.57 -12.40 16.89
N THR A 29 -1.43 -13.60 17.45
CA THR A 29 -2.30 -14.75 17.15
C THR A 29 -3.73 -14.49 17.60
N GLU A 30 -3.91 -14.04 18.84
CA GLU A 30 -5.23 -13.65 19.36
C GLU A 30 -5.84 -12.52 18.53
N ARG A 31 -5.04 -11.52 18.17
CA ARG A 31 -5.48 -10.42 17.31
C ARG A 31 -5.91 -10.90 15.92
N ILE A 32 -5.15 -11.78 15.27
CA ILE A 32 -5.53 -12.35 13.96
C ILE A 32 -6.86 -13.08 14.07
N ASN A 33 -7.01 -13.97 15.07
CA ASN A 33 -8.26 -14.72 15.27
C ASN A 33 -9.47 -13.81 15.49
N LEU A 34 -9.30 -12.74 16.27
CA LEU A 34 -10.37 -11.75 16.49
C LEU A 34 -10.74 -11.01 15.20
N LEU A 35 -9.75 -10.55 14.44
CA LEU A 35 -9.97 -9.83 13.20
C LEU A 35 -10.62 -10.73 12.14
N GLU A 36 -10.19 -11.99 12.03
CA GLU A 36 -10.78 -12.97 11.11
C GLU A 36 -12.24 -13.26 11.46
N LYS A 37 -12.55 -13.45 12.75
CA LYS A 37 -13.94 -13.61 13.21
C LYS A 37 -14.80 -12.40 12.84
N ARG A 38 -14.33 -11.18 13.10
CA ARG A 38 -15.07 -9.94 12.74
C ARG A 38 -15.23 -9.78 11.23
N PHE A 39 -14.24 -10.19 10.45
CA PHE A 39 -14.29 -10.17 8.99
C PHE A 39 -15.36 -11.14 8.46
N GLU A 40 -15.46 -12.33 9.05
CA GLU A 40 -16.52 -13.30 8.72
C GLU A 40 -17.91 -12.79 9.10
N GLU A 41 -18.06 -12.21 10.31
CA GLU A 41 -19.30 -11.59 10.77
C GLU A 41 -19.75 -10.46 9.83
N SER A 42 -18.82 -9.58 9.43
CA SER A 42 -19.08 -8.48 8.49
C SER A 42 -19.48 -9.00 7.11
N ASN A 43 -18.81 -10.05 6.59
CA ASN A 43 -19.18 -10.70 5.33
C ASN A 43 -20.55 -11.40 5.40
N ALA A 44 -20.90 -11.99 6.54
CA ALA A 44 -22.23 -12.55 6.77
C ALA A 44 -23.28 -11.43 6.78
N MET A 45 -23.01 -10.33 7.47
CA MET A 45 -23.89 -9.15 7.49
C MET A 45 -24.08 -8.57 6.08
N PHE A 46 -23.02 -8.43 5.29
CA PHE A 46 -23.10 -7.96 3.91
C PHE A 46 -24.04 -8.83 3.08
N ARG A 47 -23.90 -10.16 3.17
CA ARG A 47 -24.78 -11.12 2.47
C ARG A 47 -26.23 -11.02 2.93
N CYS A 48 -26.48 -10.91 4.23
CA CYS A 48 -27.83 -10.73 4.77
C CYS A 48 -28.48 -9.44 4.25
N VAL A 49 -27.77 -8.31 4.32
CA VAL A 49 -28.28 -7.01 3.84
C VAL A 49 -28.49 -7.03 2.32
N LEU A 50 -27.63 -7.72 1.57
CA LEU A 50 -27.77 -7.85 0.12
C LEU A 50 -29.06 -8.60 -0.24
N ASN A 51 -29.34 -9.71 0.45
CA ASN A 51 -30.58 -10.48 0.26
C ASN A 51 -31.82 -9.66 0.69
N GLU A 52 -31.77 -9.06 1.88
CA GLU A 52 -32.83 -8.18 2.40
C GLU A 52 -33.17 -7.06 1.39
N SER A 53 -32.13 -6.40 0.85
CA SER A 53 -32.29 -5.33 -0.13
C SER A 53 -32.95 -5.83 -1.42
N SER A 54 -32.54 -6.99 -1.91
CA SER A 54 -33.08 -7.59 -3.12
C SER A 54 -34.57 -7.90 -2.97
N ASP A 55 -34.97 -8.50 -1.86
CA ASP A 55 -36.36 -8.89 -1.62
C ASP A 55 -37.26 -7.67 -1.39
N LYS A 56 -36.80 -6.70 -0.59
CA LYS A 56 -37.56 -5.48 -0.31
C LYS A 56 -37.72 -4.62 -1.56
N LEU A 57 -36.67 -4.47 -2.36
CA LEU A 57 -36.74 -3.74 -3.64
C LEU A 57 -37.65 -4.45 -4.65
N LYS A 58 -37.66 -5.79 -4.71
CA LYS A 58 -38.62 -6.54 -5.54
C LYS A 58 -40.06 -6.29 -5.13
N ILE A 59 -40.36 -6.23 -3.83
CA ILE A 59 -41.71 -5.93 -3.34
C ILE A 59 -42.14 -4.52 -3.78
N ILE A 60 -41.29 -3.51 -3.58
CA ILE A 60 -41.60 -2.13 -3.98
C ILE A 60 -41.72 -2.02 -5.50
N ALA A 61 -40.84 -2.67 -6.26
CA ALA A 61 -40.90 -2.67 -7.72
C ALA A 61 -42.20 -3.28 -8.26
N ARG A 62 -42.68 -4.38 -7.66
CA ARG A 62 -43.98 -4.97 -8.01
C ARG A 62 -45.14 -4.00 -7.75
N HIS A 63 -45.11 -3.27 -6.63
CA HIS A 63 -46.14 -2.29 -6.31
C HIS A 63 -46.16 -1.08 -7.27
N LEU A 64 -45.00 -0.60 -7.70
CA LEU A 64 -44.87 0.59 -8.54
C LEU A 64 -44.93 0.31 -10.06
N GLY A 65 -44.66 -0.94 -10.47
CA GLY A 65 -44.75 -1.39 -11.86
C GLY A 65 -43.80 -0.66 -12.82
N LYS A 66 -44.33 -0.22 -13.96
CA LYS A 66 -43.54 0.32 -15.09
C LYS A 66 -42.82 1.63 -14.79
N CYS A 67 -43.33 2.44 -13.85
CA CYS A 67 -42.76 3.75 -13.50
C CYS A 67 -41.30 3.67 -13.03
N VAL A 68 -40.91 2.55 -12.41
CA VAL A 68 -39.52 2.33 -11.95
C VAL A 68 -38.57 2.22 -13.13
N LYS A 69 -38.92 1.43 -14.15
CA LYS A 69 -38.09 1.24 -15.36
C LYS A 69 -37.98 2.53 -16.17
N GLU A 70 -39.08 3.25 -16.33
CA GLU A 70 -39.12 4.52 -17.05
C GLU A 70 -38.26 5.61 -16.41
N ALA A 71 -38.17 5.65 -15.07
CA ALA A 71 -37.40 6.66 -14.37
C ALA A 71 -35.90 6.35 -14.27
N ARG A 72 -35.44 5.14 -14.61
CA ARG A 72 -34.01 4.75 -14.51
C ARG A 72 -33.05 5.69 -15.25
N PRO A 73 -33.30 6.09 -16.52
CA PRO A 73 -32.39 6.96 -17.24
C PRO A 73 -32.16 8.30 -16.51
N PHE A 74 -33.20 8.82 -15.85
CA PHE A 74 -33.08 10.04 -15.04
C PHE A 74 -32.17 9.82 -13.82
N TYR A 75 -32.38 8.78 -13.02
CA TYR A 75 -31.57 8.53 -11.83
C TYR A 75 -30.11 8.15 -12.16
N GLU A 76 -29.89 7.42 -13.25
CA GLU A 76 -28.54 7.12 -13.76
C GLU A 76 -27.82 8.38 -14.23
N THR A 77 -28.48 9.21 -15.04
CA THR A 77 -27.91 10.49 -15.50
C THR A 77 -27.65 11.40 -14.31
N LYS A 78 -28.56 11.48 -13.33
CA LYS A 78 -28.38 12.25 -12.09
C LYS A 78 -27.15 11.82 -11.30
N ARG A 79 -26.89 10.51 -11.22
CA ARG A 79 -25.69 9.97 -10.56
C ARG A 79 -24.43 10.37 -11.33
N LYS A 80 -24.43 10.21 -12.65
CA LYS A 80 -23.31 10.61 -13.53
C LYS A 80 -23.03 12.11 -13.46
N THR A 81 -24.05 12.96 -13.48
CA THR A 81 -23.91 14.42 -13.34
C THR A 81 -23.25 14.79 -12.02
N LYS A 82 -23.64 14.15 -10.90
CA LYS A 82 -22.96 14.36 -9.60
C LYS A 82 -21.49 13.91 -9.62
N GLU A 83 -21.19 12.79 -10.25
CA GLU A 83 -19.81 12.31 -10.40
C GLU A 83 -18.96 13.30 -11.22
N LEU A 84 -19.49 13.76 -12.36
CA LEU A 84 -18.86 14.77 -13.20
C LEU A 84 -18.69 16.12 -12.48
N GLN A 85 -19.67 16.51 -11.65
CA GLN A 85 -19.58 17.70 -10.81
C GLN A 85 -18.38 17.62 -9.85
N LEU A 86 -18.24 16.49 -9.15
CA LEU A 86 -17.12 16.26 -8.22
C LEU A 86 -15.78 16.21 -8.95
N LYS A 87 -15.72 15.53 -10.10
CA LYS A 87 -14.52 15.51 -10.96
C LYS A 87 -14.14 16.92 -11.42
N CYS A 88 -15.12 17.70 -11.84
CA CYS A 88 -14.92 19.08 -12.25
C CYS A 88 -14.44 19.97 -11.10
N GLN A 89 -15.05 19.86 -9.91
CA GLN A 89 -14.62 20.61 -8.73
C GLN A 89 -13.18 20.28 -8.36
N ARG A 90 -12.79 19.01 -8.39
CA ARG A 90 -11.39 18.59 -8.17
C ARG A 90 -10.45 19.16 -9.23
N ALA A 91 -10.84 19.10 -10.51
CA ALA A 91 -10.05 19.67 -11.60
C ALA A 91 -9.90 21.20 -11.45
N ALA A 92 -10.95 21.91 -11.02
CA ALA A 92 -10.92 23.34 -10.74
C ALA A 92 -9.94 23.68 -9.61
N ILE A 93 -10.01 22.95 -8.48
CA ILE A 93 -9.07 23.10 -7.36
C ILE A 93 -7.63 22.85 -7.81
N ASN A 94 -7.40 21.85 -8.66
CA ASN A 94 -6.07 21.55 -9.17
C ASN A 94 -5.56 22.64 -10.12
N TYR A 95 -6.42 23.20 -10.96
CA TYR A 95 -6.08 24.33 -11.82
C TYR A 95 -5.75 25.59 -11.00
N GLU A 96 -6.52 25.88 -9.95
CA GLU A 96 -6.25 26.99 -9.03
C GLU A 96 -4.88 26.82 -8.34
N LYS A 97 -4.59 25.62 -7.82
CA LYS A 97 -3.27 25.31 -7.24
C LYS A 97 -2.14 25.48 -8.24
N ALA A 98 -2.33 25.07 -9.50
CA ALA A 98 -1.33 25.24 -10.55
C ALA A 98 -1.12 26.72 -10.92
N CYS A 99 -2.19 27.53 -10.90
CA CYS A 99 -2.09 28.99 -11.07
C CYS A 99 -1.28 29.63 -9.94
N GLN A 100 -1.58 29.28 -8.68
CA GLN A 100 -0.84 29.78 -7.53
C GLN A 100 0.65 29.40 -7.61
N LEU A 101 0.96 28.16 -8.00
CA LEU A 101 2.34 27.72 -8.18
C LEU A 101 3.07 28.51 -9.28
N TYR A 102 2.38 28.81 -10.38
CA TYR A 102 2.93 29.63 -11.46
C TYR A 102 3.22 31.06 -11.00
N GLU A 103 2.29 31.68 -10.27
CA GLU A 103 2.49 33.02 -9.69
C GLU A 103 3.67 33.05 -8.71
N GLN A 104 3.74 32.09 -7.78
CA GLN A 104 4.87 31.93 -6.85
C GLN A 104 6.21 31.74 -7.59
N SER A 105 6.20 31.00 -8.69
CA SER A 105 7.41 30.77 -9.50
C SER A 105 7.86 32.05 -10.21
N LYS A 106 6.90 32.87 -10.67
CA LYS A 106 7.17 34.19 -11.25
C LYS A 106 7.74 35.16 -10.22
N GLU A 107 7.18 35.19 -9.02
CA GLU A 107 7.73 35.96 -7.90
C GLU A 107 9.14 35.51 -7.53
N THR A 108 9.40 34.20 -7.54
CA THR A 108 10.74 33.65 -7.28
C THR A 108 11.75 34.16 -8.30
N ILE A 109 11.41 34.20 -9.59
CA ILE A 109 12.29 34.77 -10.63
C ILE A 109 12.52 36.26 -10.39
N ASN A 110 11.46 37.04 -10.13
CA ASN A 110 11.59 38.48 -9.86
C ASN A 110 12.52 38.75 -8.65
N LEU A 111 12.28 38.06 -7.52
CA LEU A 111 13.08 38.19 -6.30
C LEU A 111 14.51 37.71 -6.49
N THR A 112 14.68 36.68 -7.32
CA THR A 112 16.00 36.26 -7.76
C THR A 112 16.58 37.47 -8.47
N GLU A 113 16.12 37.87 -9.66
CA GLU A 113 16.62 39.00 -10.47
C GLU A 113 16.96 40.28 -9.68
N GLU A 114 16.11 40.72 -8.76
CA GLU A 114 16.37 41.86 -7.87
C GLU A 114 17.63 41.67 -7.02
N ARG A 115 17.82 40.48 -6.44
CA ARG A 115 19.02 40.09 -5.70
C ARG A 115 20.27 40.09 -6.59
N PHE A 116 20.14 39.78 -7.90
CA PHE A 116 21.26 39.94 -8.85
C PHE A 116 21.66 41.39 -8.93
N ALA A 117 20.68 42.24 -9.18
CA ALA A 117 20.88 43.63 -9.52
C ALA A 117 21.51 44.34 -8.33
N ALA A 118 21.01 44.07 -7.12
CA ALA A 118 21.59 44.54 -5.87
C ALA A 118 23.03 44.07 -5.67
N HIS A 119 23.34 42.80 -5.93
CA HIS A 119 24.70 42.28 -5.80
C HIS A 119 25.65 42.87 -6.85
N LYS A 120 25.21 42.99 -8.10
CA LYS A 120 25.98 43.62 -9.19
C LYS A 120 26.31 45.08 -8.85
N GLN A 121 25.33 45.85 -8.39
CA GLN A 121 25.55 47.23 -7.91
C GLN A 121 26.57 47.27 -6.76
N ARG A 122 26.48 46.33 -5.81
CA ARG A 122 27.44 46.22 -4.69
C ARG A 122 28.85 45.88 -5.17
N ALA A 123 28.98 44.98 -6.12
CA ALA A 123 30.25 44.57 -6.72
C ALA A 123 30.87 45.70 -7.57
N GLU A 124 30.07 46.56 -8.18
CA GLU A 124 30.53 47.76 -8.89
C GLU A 124 31.05 48.84 -7.92
N PHE A 125 30.42 48.97 -6.74
CA PHE A 125 30.84 49.91 -5.69
C PHE A 125 32.15 49.51 -4.99
N LYS A 126 32.44 48.20 -4.86
CA LYS A 126 33.61 47.63 -4.17
C LYS A 126 34.79 47.27 -5.08
N LYS A 127 35.00 48.00 -6.18
CA LYS A 127 36.03 47.72 -7.20
C LYS A 127 37.48 47.56 -6.69
N ASN A 128 37.79 47.98 -5.45
CA ASN A 128 39.16 48.00 -4.93
C ASN A 128 39.52 46.89 -3.90
N ASP A 129 38.58 46.09 -3.39
CA ASP A 129 38.84 45.15 -2.25
C ASP A 129 38.28 43.72 -2.42
N PHE A 130 37.83 43.32 -3.62
CA PHE A 130 37.15 42.02 -3.80
C PHE A 130 38.08 40.91 -4.31
N GLU A 131 38.25 39.84 -3.52
CA GLU A 131 38.98 38.62 -3.91
C GLU A 131 38.36 37.99 -5.19
N PRO A 132 39.15 37.66 -6.22
CA PRO A 132 38.64 37.18 -7.50
C PRO A 132 37.79 35.89 -7.41
N ASN A 133 38.02 35.07 -6.39
CA ASN A 133 37.39 33.75 -6.26
C ASN A 133 35.92 33.84 -5.79
N GLU A 134 35.62 34.73 -4.82
CA GLU A 134 34.27 34.93 -4.30
C GLU A 134 33.29 35.47 -5.37
N ARG A 135 33.81 36.24 -6.34
CA ARG A 135 33.00 36.79 -7.43
C ARG A 135 32.53 35.70 -8.38
N ARG A 136 33.42 34.75 -8.66
CA ARG A 136 33.15 33.62 -9.56
C ARG A 136 32.19 32.62 -8.92
N ASP A 137 32.33 32.36 -7.62
CA ASP A 137 31.43 31.46 -6.89
C ASP A 137 30.02 32.05 -6.78
N PHE A 138 29.89 33.37 -6.57
CA PHE A 138 28.60 34.05 -6.64
C PHE A 138 27.98 33.96 -8.03
N ASP A 139 28.73 34.28 -9.10
CA ASP A 139 28.20 34.26 -10.47
C ASP A 139 27.73 32.84 -10.85
N ASN A 140 28.46 31.78 -10.45
CA ASN A 140 28.06 30.39 -10.68
C ASN A 140 26.79 30.00 -9.89
N THR A 141 26.76 30.24 -8.57
CA THR A 141 25.61 29.90 -7.71
C THR A 141 24.35 30.67 -8.10
N TRP A 142 24.53 31.90 -8.57
CA TRP A 142 23.47 32.73 -9.10
C TRP A 142 22.89 32.18 -10.41
N GLN A 143 23.77 31.82 -11.37
CA GLN A 143 23.34 31.24 -12.65
C GLN A 143 22.57 29.94 -12.42
N GLU A 144 23.03 29.11 -11.48
CA GLU A 144 22.31 27.90 -11.07
C GLU A 144 20.93 28.23 -10.47
N MET A 145 20.84 29.23 -9.57
CA MET A 145 19.58 29.65 -8.96
C MET A 145 18.57 30.16 -10.01
N LEU A 146 19.03 30.97 -10.98
CA LEU A 146 18.18 31.47 -12.05
C LEU A 146 17.75 30.37 -13.02
N ASN A 147 18.65 29.46 -13.38
CA ASN A 147 18.34 28.30 -14.21
C ASN A 147 17.30 27.40 -13.52
N GLN A 148 17.45 27.16 -12.22
CA GLN A 148 16.49 26.41 -11.42
C GLN A 148 15.14 27.12 -11.33
N ALA A 149 15.11 28.44 -11.07
CA ALA A 149 13.89 29.23 -11.02
C ALA A 149 13.16 29.25 -12.37
N THR A 150 13.91 29.38 -13.47
CA THR A 150 13.38 29.34 -14.84
C THR A 150 12.81 27.97 -15.19
N ALA A 151 13.54 26.89 -14.87
CA ALA A 151 13.04 25.53 -15.06
C ALA A 151 11.78 25.25 -14.23
N LYS A 152 11.69 25.82 -13.02
CA LYS A 152 10.50 25.71 -12.17
C LYS A 152 9.32 26.50 -12.75
N LEU A 153 9.55 27.69 -13.30
CA LEU A 153 8.51 28.49 -13.95
C LEU A 153 7.97 27.78 -15.19
N THR A 154 8.84 27.24 -16.06
CA THR A 154 8.40 26.51 -17.27
C THR A 154 7.60 25.26 -16.89
N SER A 155 8.04 24.51 -15.88
CA SER A 155 7.29 23.37 -15.33
C SER A 155 5.93 23.78 -14.78
N ALA A 156 5.87 24.86 -13.98
CA ALA A 156 4.62 25.39 -13.43
C ALA A 156 3.66 25.87 -14.53
N GLU A 157 4.17 26.47 -15.60
CA GLU A 157 3.38 26.90 -16.75
C GLU A 157 2.78 25.72 -17.51
N ILE A 158 3.55 24.64 -17.71
CA ILE A 158 3.05 23.39 -18.29
C ILE A 158 1.94 22.81 -17.42
N MET A 159 2.16 22.69 -16.10
CA MET A 159 1.16 22.20 -15.15
C MET A 159 -0.12 23.03 -15.16
N LYS A 160 -0.01 24.36 -15.23
CA LYS A 160 -1.15 25.26 -15.36
C LYS A 160 -1.95 24.98 -16.64
N ARG A 161 -1.28 24.92 -17.80
CA ARG A 161 -1.92 24.64 -19.09
C ARG A 161 -2.61 23.28 -19.12
N GLU A 162 -1.97 22.24 -18.59
CA GLU A 162 -2.54 20.90 -18.56
C GLU A 162 -3.76 20.80 -17.62
N SER A 163 -3.69 21.44 -16.46
CA SER A 163 -4.80 21.46 -15.50
C SER A 163 -5.98 22.30 -16.00
N GLU A 164 -5.73 23.39 -16.72
CA GLU A 164 -6.74 24.19 -17.43
C GLU A 164 -7.51 23.34 -18.44
N LEU A 165 -6.80 22.68 -19.36
CA LEU A 165 -7.42 21.83 -20.37
C LEU A 165 -8.23 20.68 -19.74
N LYS A 166 -7.74 20.08 -18.65
CA LYS A 166 -8.48 19.05 -17.91
C LYS A 166 -9.77 19.62 -17.31
N HIS A 167 -9.69 20.78 -16.67
CA HIS A 167 -10.85 21.45 -16.09
C HIS A 167 -11.90 21.82 -17.16
N GLU A 168 -11.49 22.39 -18.29
CA GLU A 168 -12.39 22.72 -19.40
C GLU A 168 -13.09 21.49 -19.97
N ARG A 169 -12.36 20.39 -20.19
CA ARG A 169 -12.93 19.12 -20.65
C ARG A 169 -13.95 18.57 -19.66
N CYS A 170 -13.61 18.55 -18.37
CA CYS A 170 -14.55 18.14 -17.33
C CYS A 170 -15.79 19.03 -17.29
N MET A 171 -15.62 20.35 -17.48
CA MET A 171 -16.73 21.29 -17.50
C MET A 171 -17.69 21.06 -18.66
N HIS A 172 -17.15 20.80 -19.85
CA HIS A 172 -17.97 20.47 -21.01
C HIS A 172 -18.84 19.23 -20.76
N LEU A 173 -18.22 18.14 -20.29
CA LEU A 173 -18.93 16.89 -19.99
C LEU A 173 -20.00 17.09 -18.89
N PHE A 174 -19.68 17.87 -17.86
CA PHE A 174 -20.64 18.18 -16.80
C PHE A 174 -21.87 18.91 -17.37
N ARG A 175 -21.66 19.98 -18.16
CA ARG A 175 -22.75 20.75 -18.78
C ARG A 175 -23.62 19.88 -19.68
N GLU A 176 -23.02 19.07 -20.55
CA GLU A 176 -23.75 18.15 -21.42
C GLU A 176 -24.63 17.18 -20.60
N SER A 177 -24.08 16.63 -19.50
CA SER A 177 -24.83 15.73 -18.63
C SER A 177 -25.98 16.44 -17.90
N GLU A 178 -25.78 17.71 -17.51
CA GLU A 178 -26.76 18.54 -16.81
C GLU A 178 -27.91 18.92 -17.74
N GLU A 179 -27.61 19.27 -18.99
CA GLU A 179 -28.62 19.50 -20.03
C GLU A 179 -29.47 18.24 -20.28
N ARG A 180 -28.81 17.08 -20.39
CA ARG A 180 -29.51 15.80 -20.52
C ARG A 180 -30.38 15.49 -19.29
N LEU A 181 -29.89 15.77 -18.09
CA LEU A 181 -30.63 15.60 -16.85
C LEU A 181 -31.89 16.47 -16.84
N ASN A 182 -31.76 17.74 -17.19
CA ASN A 182 -32.86 18.69 -17.28
C ASN A 182 -33.91 18.27 -18.32
N LEU A 183 -33.49 17.72 -19.46
CA LEU A 183 -34.40 17.17 -20.47
C LEU A 183 -35.19 15.99 -19.92
N LEU A 184 -34.51 15.02 -19.30
CA LEU A 184 -35.14 13.83 -18.71
C LEU A 184 -36.08 14.19 -17.57
N GLU A 185 -35.72 15.19 -16.74
CA GLU A 185 -36.59 15.69 -15.67
C GLU A 185 -37.89 16.26 -16.24
N LYS A 186 -37.82 17.01 -17.34
CA LYS A 186 -39.01 17.57 -18.00
C LYS A 186 -39.91 16.48 -18.59
N GLN A 187 -39.32 15.46 -19.22
CA GLN A 187 -40.06 14.38 -19.89
C GLN A 187 -40.68 13.36 -18.93
N LEU A 188 -40.02 13.05 -17.81
CA LEU A 188 -40.37 11.91 -16.95
C LEU A 188 -40.95 12.30 -15.57
N LYS A 189 -41.46 13.54 -15.40
CA LYS A 189 -41.90 14.10 -14.10
C LYS A 189 -42.78 13.16 -13.27
N THR A 190 -43.79 12.55 -13.89
CA THR A 190 -44.76 11.68 -13.22
C THR A 190 -44.12 10.35 -12.80
N SER A 191 -43.36 9.72 -13.68
CA SER A 191 -42.64 8.47 -13.40
C SER A 191 -41.56 8.67 -12.34
N ILE A 192 -40.86 9.82 -12.32
CA ILE A 192 -39.91 10.20 -11.26
C ILE A 192 -40.63 10.32 -9.92
N LYS A 193 -41.75 11.05 -9.85
CA LYS A 193 -42.50 11.24 -8.59
C LYS A 193 -43.02 9.91 -8.03
N LYS A 194 -43.54 9.03 -8.89
CA LYS A 194 -44.07 7.72 -8.51
C LYS A 194 -42.99 6.71 -8.11
N SER A 195 -41.84 6.73 -8.78
CA SER A 195 -40.73 5.80 -8.51
C SER A 195 -39.81 6.22 -7.37
N ARG A 196 -39.92 7.47 -6.88
CA ARG A 196 -39.15 8.02 -5.76
C ARG A 196 -38.97 7.07 -4.54
N PRO A 197 -40.01 6.44 -3.97
CA PRO A 197 -39.85 5.56 -2.81
C PRO A 197 -38.94 4.35 -3.10
N TYR A 198 -38.93 3.83 -4.33
CA TYR A 198 -38.02 2.75 -4.73
C TYR A 198 -36.57 3.21 -4.70
N PHE A 199 -36.25 4.33 -5.34
CA PHE A 199 -34.87 4.83 -5.44
C PHE A 199 -34.35 5.36 -4.09
N GLU A 200 -35.21 5.88 -3.22
CA GLU A 200 -34.82 6.27 -1.87
C GLU A 200 -34.47 5.05 -1.01
N GLU A 201 -35.29 3.98 -1.03
CA GLU A 201 -34.99 2.75 -0.29
C GLU A 201 -33.77 2.04 -0.87
N GLN A 202 -33.62 2.02 -2.20
CA GLN A 202 -32.43 1.52 -2.89
C GLN A 202 -31.18 2.25 -2.43
N ASN A 203 -31.24 3.59 -2.33
CA ASN A 203 -30.10 4.39 -1.87
C ASN A 203 -29.74 4.09 -0.40
N LYS A 204 -30.72 3.87 0.49
CA LYS A 204 -30.44 3.46 1.88
C LYS A 204 -29.68 2.13 1.93
N PHE A 205 -30.11 1.15 1.15
CA PHE A 205 -29.42 -0.14 1.07
C PHE A 205 -28.02 0.00 0.47
N HIS A 206 -27.85 0.81 -0.59
CA HIS A 206 -26.52 1.07 -1.15
C HIS A 206 -25.58 1.71 -0.13
N LEU A 207 -26.04 2.69 0.65
CA LEU A 207 -25.23 3.31 1.70
C LEU A 207 -24.83 2.29 2.77
N ARG A 208 -25.77 1.46 3.23
CA ARG A 208 -25.50 0.40 4.22
C ARG A 208 -24.52 -0.64 3.70
N LEU A 209 -24.71 -1.13 2.47
CA LEU A 209 -23.80 -2.07 1.82
C LEU A 209 -22.41 -1.46 1.59
N SER A 210 -22.33 -0.18 1.21
CA SER A 210 -21.06 0.52 1.04
C SER A 210 -20.32 0.67 2.36
N ALA A 211 -21.02 0.96 3.46
CA ALA A 211 -20.41 1.05 4.78
C ALA A 211 -19.83 -0.29 5.24
N ILE A 212 -20.62 -1.38 5.12
CA ILE A 212 -20.15 -2.73 5.46
C ILE A 212 -18.98 -3.14 4.55
N LYS A 213 -19.04 -2.82 3.26
CA LYS A 213 -17.93 -3.10 2.33
C LYS A 213 -16.65 -2.37 2.74
N ALA A 214 -16.74 -1.10 3.13
CA ALA A 214 -15.59 -0.36 3.63
C ALA A 214 -15.01 -0.99 4.91
N GLU A 215 -15.87 -1.46 5.83
CA GLU A 215 -15.45 -2.18 7.03
C GLU A 215 -14.74 -3.51 6.70
N ILE A 216 -15.27 -4.28 5.74
CA ILE A 216 -14.62 -5.51 5.25
C ILE A 216 -13.24 -5.20 4.67
N GLU A 217 -13.10 -4.12 3.90
CA GLU A 217 -11.82 -3.68 3.33
C GLU A 217 -10.82 -3.26 4.42
N THR A 218 -11.26 -2.53 5.46
CA THR A 218 -10.40 -2.17 6.59
C THR A 218 -9.98 -3.40 7.40
N LEU A 219 -10.91 -4.31 7.69
CA LEU A 219 -10.60 -5.55 8.41
C LEU A 219 -9.64 -6.42 7.61
N SER A 220 -9.83 -6.52 6.29
CA SER A 220 -8.91 -7.26 5.41
C SER A 220 -7.50 -6.69 5.47
N LYS A 221 -7.35 -5.35 5.42
CA LYS A 221 -6.05 -4.68 5.56
C LYS A 221 -5.43 -4.97 6.94
N GLU A 222 -6.18 -4.80 8.02
CA GLU A 222 -5.68 -5.08 9.38
C GLU A 222 -5.25 -6.54 9.59
N ILE A 223 -5.97 -7.50 8.98
CA ILE A 223 -5.58 -8.92 9.00
C ILE A 223 -4.24 -9.10 8.28
N THR A 224 -4.09 -8.52 7.08
CA THR A 224 -2.82 -8.63 6.33
C THR A 224 -1.66 -7.98 7.09
N GLU A 225 -1.87 -6.82 7.71
CA GLU A 225 -0.87 -6.14 8.53
C GLU A 225 -0.49 -6.98 9.76
N SER A 226 -1.47 -7.55 10.45
CA SER A 226 -1.23 -8.40 11.64
C SER A 226 -0.51 -9.70 11.26
N LYS A 227 -0.84 -10.32 10.12
CA LYS A 227 -0.14 -11.49 9.58
C LYS A 227 1.30 -11.16 9.16
N ASN A 228 1.52 -9.98 8.57
CA ASN A 228 2.86 -9.51 8.23
C ASN A 228 3.69 -9.26 9.50
N ALA A 229 3.11 -8.64 10.53
CA ALA A 229 3.75 -8.46 11.82
C ALA A 229 4.10 -9.81 12.47
N TYR A 230 3.17 -10.78 12.44
CA TYR A 230 3.40 -12.14 12.93
C TYR A 230 4.56 -12.82 12.21
N SER A 231 4.60 -12.74 10.87
CA SER A 231 5.72 -13.26 10.08
C SER A 231 7.05 -12.57 10.42
N MET A 232 7.03 -11.26 10.66
CA MET A 232 8.22 -10.51 11.05
C MET A 232 8.72 -10.93 12.45
N THR A 233 7.81 -11.12 13.41
CA THR A 233 8.14 -11.63 14.75
C THR A 233 8.78 -13.01 14.69
N LEU A 234 8.28 -13.91 13.82
CA LEU A 234 8.91 -15.22 13.60
C LEU A 234 10.33 -15.10 13.03
N LYS A 235 10.56 -14.22 12.04
CA LYS A 235 11.91 -13.96 11.51
C LYS A 235 12.85 -13.36 12.56
N ASN A 236 12.32 -12.51 13.45
CA ASN A 236 13.10 -11.97 14.55
C ASN A 236 13.48 -13.05 15.56
N LEU A 237 12.56 -14.00 15.85
CA LEU A 237 12.87 -15.17 16.68
C LEU A 237 13.93 -16.06 16.05
N GLU A 238 13.84 -16.32 14.75
CA GLU A 238 14.86 -17.05 13.98
C GLU A 238 16.22 -16.37 14.09
N LYS A 239 16.28 -15.05 13.87
CA LYS A 239 17.52 -14.26 14.00
C LYS A 239 18.10 -14.32 15.42
N ILE A 240 17.26 -14.19 16.45
CA ILE A 240 17.72 -14.30 17.85
C ILE A 240 18.27 -15.70 18.12
N SER A 241 17.60 -16.72 17.60
CA SER A 241 18.06 -18.11 17.70
C SER A 241 19.44 -18.28 17.05
N GLU A 242 19.61 -17.82 15.81
CA GLU A 242 20.90 -17.82 15.10
C GLU A 242 21.99 -17.08 15.88
N GLU A 243 21.71 -15.88 16.42
CA GLU A 243 22.65 -15.11 17.23
C GLU A 243 23.11 -15.88 18.48
N ILE A 244 22.18 -16.56 19.17
CA ILE A 244 22.49 -17.39 20.35
C ILE A 244 23.36 -18.59 19.94
N HIS A 245 23.02 -19.27 18.85
CA HIS A 245 23.81 -20.40 18.32
C HIS A 245 25.22 -19.97 17.88
N GLU A 246 25.35 -18.85 17.18
CA GLU A 246 26.65 -18.29 16.79
C GLU A 246 27.50 -17.89 18.00
N LYS A 247 26.90 -17.31 19.05
CA LYS A 247 27.61 -16.99 20.30
C LYS A 247 28.13 -18.26 20.96
N ARG A 248 27.28 -19.29 21.11
CA ARG A 248 27.70 -20.59 21.67
C ARG A 248 28.80 -21.24 20.83
N ASN A 249 28.69 -21.23 19.51
CA ASN A 249 29.70 -21.77 18.60
C ASN A 249 31.03 -21.00 18.69
N ARG A 250 31.00 -19.66 18.77
CA ARG A 250 32.20 -18.83 18.98
C ARG A 250 32.86 -19.07 20.34
N SER A 251 32.07 -19.21 21.41
CA SER A 251 32.61 -19.53 22.74
C SER A 251 33.24 -20.92 22.76
N PHE A 252 32.59 -21.90 22.13
CA PHE A 252 33.13 -23.25 21.96
C PHE A 252 34.45 -23.25 21.17
N LEU A 253 34.52 -22.55 20.03
CA LEU A 253 35.76 -22.42 19.24
C LEU A 253 36.88 -21.65 19.95
N LYS A 254 36.55 -20.67 20.80
CA LYS A 254 37.53 -19.97 21.64
C LYS A 254 38.08 -20.86 22.75
N SER A 255 37.23 -21.70 23.36
CA SER A 255 37.66 -22.70 24.35
C SER A 255 38.61 -23.74 23.76
N LEU A 256 38.47 -24.06 22.46
CA LEU A 256 39.37 -24.97 21.74
C LEU A 256 40.73 -24.36 21.36
N LYS A 257 40.94 -23.05 21.56
CA LYS A 257 42.23 -22.39 21.26
C LYS A 257 43.21 -22.68 22.41
N ARG A 258 43.90 -23.82 22.31
CA ARG A 258 45.02 -24.20 23.20
C ARG A 258 46.06 -23.08 23.24
N GLU A 259 46.55 -22.75 24.43
CA GLU A 259 47.66 -21.82 24.61
C GLU A 259 48.94 -22.33 23.91
N PRO A 260 49.85 -21.43 23.46
CA PRO A 260 51.15 -21.83 22.93
C PRO A 260 51.92 -22.63 24.01
N GLY A 261 52.02 -23.95 23.82
CA GLY A 261 52.59 -24.84 24.81
C GLY A 261 54.11 -24.75 24.92
N VAL A 262 54.62 -24.99 26.13
CA VAL A 262 55.95 -25.55 26.47
C VAL A 262 55.80 -26.26 27.83
N GLY A 263 56.27 -27.47 28.10
CA GLY A 263 57.02 -28.43 27.31
C GLY A 263 57.09 -29.78 28.05
N ALA A 264 57.55 -30.81 27.33
CA ALA A 264 58.31 -31.94 27.83
C ALA A 264 58.74 -32.78 26.61
N GLU A 265 60.00 -32.62 26.22
CA GLU A 265 60.89 -33.62 25.59
C GLU A 265 60.63 -35.08 26.05
N MET A 266 60.87 -36.17 25.31
CA MET A 266 61.83 -36.49 24.25
C MET A 266 61.39 -37.82 23.56
N ASN A 267 61.98 -38.09 22.39
CA ASN A 267 62.28 -39.37 21.73
C ASN A 267 61.48 -39.77 20.47
N ASP A 268 62.20 -39.69 19.36
CA ASP A 268 61.93 -40.20 18.03
C ASP A 268 61.73 -41.73 18.01
N CYS A 269 60.73 -42.18 17.24
CA CYS A 269 60.79 -43.44 16.50
C CYS A 269 60.16 -43.25 15.12
N ASN A 270 60.97 -43.51 14.10
CA ASN A 270 60.69 -43.38 12.68
C ASN A 270 59.80 -44.54 12.17
N ILE A 271 58.72 -44.17 11.47
CA ILE A 271 58.04 -44.82 10.33
C ILE A 271 58.14 -46.35 10.17
N SER A 272 56.98 -47.02 10.17
CA SER A 272 56.57 -47.91 9.06
C SER A 272 55.05 -48.11 8.99
N GLU A 273 54.54 -47.98 7.77
CA GLU A 273 53.15 -48.18 7.35
C GLU A 273 52.66 -49.60 7.64
N THR A 274 51.37 -49.76 8.00
CA THR A 274 50.44 -50.75 7.40
C THR A 274 49.06 -50.73 8.09
N ASN A 275 48.02 -50.71 7.24
CA ASN A 275 46.66 -51.23 7.37
C ASN A 275 46.06 -51.53 8.76
N ASP A 276 44.96 -50.82 9.07
CA ASP A 276 43.59 -51.36 9.31
C ASP A 276 42.83 -50.48 10.31
N CYS A 277 41.72 -49.87 9.89
CA CYS A 277 40.41 -50.03 10.55
C CYS A 277 39.33 -49.18 9.88
N SER A 278 38.60 -49.84 8.98
CA SER A 278 37.14 -49.87 8.82
C SER A 278 36.31 -48.71 9.38
N VAL A 279 35.76 -47.94 8.45
CA VAL A 279 34.56 -47.10 8.61
C VAL A 279 33.33 -48.03 8.66
N PRO A 280 32.39 -47.89 9.61
CA PRO A 280 31.10 -48.55 9.49
C PRO A 280 30.17 -47.74 8.58
N GLU A 281 29.91 -48.31 7.41
CA GLU A 281 28.85 -47.95 6.48
C GLU A 281 27.50 -48.39 7.07
N LEU A 282 26.55 -47.47 7.29
CA LEU A 282 25.15 -47.83 7.51
C LEU A 282 24.35 -47.52 6.25
N ASN A 283 24.21 -48.56 5.46
CA ASN A 283 23.36 -48.62 4.28
C ASN A 283 21.88 -48.70 4.68
N VAL A 284 21.09 -47.95 3.93
CA VAL A 284 19.65 -47.88 3.89
C VAL A 284 19.08 -49.21 3.38
N SER A 285 18.02 -49.72 4.01
CA SER A 285 16.90 -50.36 3.28
C SER A 285 15.65 -50.56 4.15
N SER A 286 14.66 -49.71 3.87
CA SER A 286 13.26 -50.06 3.60
C SER A 286 12.46 -50.88 4.64
N SER A 287 11.53 -50.21 5.31
CA SER A 287 10.11 -50.64 5.34
C SER A 287 9.17 -49.51 5.78
N ARG A 288 8.47 -48.95 4.79
CA ARG A 288 7.02 -48.69 4.76
C ARG A 288 6.34 -48.13 6.03
N CYS A 289 5.99 -46.84 5.98
CA CYS A 289 4.71 -46.35 6.53
C CYS A 289 4.18 -45.20 5.68
N GLN A 290 3.00 -45.41 5.11
CA GLN A 290 2.20 -44.46 4.33
C GLN A 290 1.79 -43.27 5.18
N MET A 291 1.92 -42.05 4.64
CA MET A 291 0.94 -41.00 4.90
C MET A 291 0.58 -40.28 3.60
N GLN A 292 -0.72 -40.10 3.43
CA GLN A 292 -1.42 -39.82 2.19
C GLN A 292 -1.30 -38.33 1.80
N LEU A 293 -1.08 -38.10 0.50
CA LEU A 293 -1.14 -36.80 -0.15
C LEU A 293 -2.58 -36.50 -0.60
N ILE A 294 -3.05 -35.27 -0.36
CA ILE A 294 -4.14 -34.61 -1.09
C ILE A 294 -3.69 -33.15 -1.37
N PRO A 295 -3.98 -32.55 -2.54
CA PRO A 295 -2.99 -31.81 -3.32
C PRO A 295 -3.02 -30.29 -3.14
N LYS A 296 -1.84 -29.66 -3.26
CA LYS A 296 -1.70 -28.22 -3.49
C LYS A 296 -1.99 -27.92 -4.96
N SER A 297 -3.05 -27.14 -5.22
CA SER A 297 -3.23 -26.48 -6.51
C SER A 297 -2.17 -25.39 -6.69
N LYS A 298 -1.59 -25.39 -7.88
CA LYS A 298 -0.52 -24.51 -8.34
C LYS A 298 -1.18 -23.21 -8.84
N VAL A 299 -0.95 -22.10 -8.16
CA VAL A 299 -1.13 -20.77 -8.76
C VAL A 299 0.25 -20.12 -8.78
N VAL A 300 0.79 -20.01 -9.98
CA VAL A 300 1.99 -19.26 -10.30
C VAL A 300 1.65 -17.78 -10.17
N PHE A 301 2.34 -17.05 -9.30
CA PHE A 301 2.32 -15.59 -9.30
C PHE A 301 3.77 -15.12 -9.52
N GLU A 302 4.04 -14.64 -10.72
CA GLU A 302 5.27 -13.95 -11.06
C GLU A 302 5.27 -12.57 -10.40
N SER A 303 6.32 -12.29 -9.64
CA SER A 303 6.63 -10.95 -9.15
C SER A 303 7.45 -10.19 -10.20
N PRO A 304 7.07 -8.97 -10.61
CA PRO A 304 8.01 -8.07 -11.26
C PRO A 304 8.74 -7.20 -10.23
N SER A 305 10.05 -7.13 -10.42
CA SER A 305 11.00 -6.27 -9.73
C SER A 305 10.69 -4.78 -9.93
N PHE A 306 10.68 -4.03 -8.82
CA PHE A 306 10.64 -2.57 -8.81
C PHE A 306 12.03 -2.00 -9.11
N ASN A 307 12.14 -1.23 -10.19
CA ASN A 307 13.19 -0.22 -10.37
C ASN A 307 12.58 1.17 -10.16
N SER A 308 13.25 1.96 -9.35
CA SER A 308 12.93 3.32 -8.96
C SER A 308 13.16 4.32 -10.09
N SER A 309 12.15 5.12 -10.40
CA SER A 309 12.29 6.46 -11.00
C SER A 309 11.01 7.26 -10.80
N LEU A 310 11.15 8.40 -10.11
CA LEU A 310 10.12 9.41 -9.87
C LEU A 310 9.52 9.91 -11.19
N THR A 311 8.24 9.67 -11.46
CA THR A 311 7.39 10.54 -12.29
C THR A 311 5.91 10.43 -11.89
N CYS A 312 5.29 11.60 -11.77
CA CYS A 312 3.86 11.95 -11.86
C CYS A 312 2.81 10.86 -11.59
N SER A 313 2.19 10.94 -10.41
CA SER A 313 1.02 10.16 -9.99
C SER A 313 -0.11 10.19 -11.02
N SER A 314 -0.44 9.00 -11.54
CA SER A 314 -1.71 8.74 -12.21
C SER A 314 -2.71 8.31 -11.13
N ASP A 315 -3.50 9.25 -10.64
CA ASP A 315 -4.65 8.95 -9.79
C ASP A 315 -5.80 8.46 -10.66
N ASP A 316 -5.81 7.16 -10.97
CA ASP A 316 -6.93 6.45 -11.60
C ASP A 316 -7.53 5.39 -10.64
N ASP A 317 -7.60 5.70 -9.34
CA ASP A 317 -8.32 4.90 -8.35
C ASP A 317 -9.73 5.45 -8.11
N SER A 318 -10.62 5.28 -9.11
CA SER A 318 -12.06 5.45 -8.89
C SER A 318 -12.93 4.60 -9.84
N LEU A 319 -12.61 3.30 -9.96
CA LEU A 319 -13.44 2.36 -10.72
C LEU A 319 -13.96 1.15 -9.92
N CYS A 320 -13.95 1.20 -8.58
CA CYS A 320 -14.56 0.12 -7.76
C CYS A 320 -16.05 0.30 -7.41
N PHE A 321 -16.76 1.28 -7.99
CA PHE A 321 -18.15 1.57 -7.62
C PHE A 321 -19.24 1.02 -8.56
N ASN A 322 -18.90 0.40 -9.69
CA ASN A 322 -19.89 0.12 -10.74
C ASN A 322 -20.30 -1.35 -10.96
N ASN A 323 -19.85 -2.32 -10.15
CA ASN A 323 -20.22 -3.73 -10.36
C ASN A 323 -21.40 -4.27 -9.52
N LEU A 324 -21.99 -3.46 -8.63
CA LEU A 324 -23.19 -3.89 -7.87
C LEU A 324 -24.51 -3.55 -8.57
N SER A 325 -24.53 -2.61 -9.52
CA SER A 325 -25.77 -2.25 -10.22
C SER A 325 -26.13 -3.23 -11.35
N SER A 326 -25.14 -3.91 -11.93
CA SER A 326 -25.34 -4.87 -13.04
C SER A 326 -25.70 -6.28 -12.56
N THR A 327 -25.29 -6.68 -11.36
CA THR A 327 -25.54 -8.02 -10.80
C THR A 327 -26.91 -8.15 -10.15
N LEU A 328 -27.51 -7.06 -9.67
CA LEU A 328 -28.88 -7.05 -9.15
C LEU A 328 -29.96 -7.10 -10.25
N GLU A 329 -29.60 -6.81 -11.50
CA GLU A 329 -30.57 -6.71 -12.62
C GLU A 329 -30.51 -7.86 -13.63
N SER A 330 -29.51 -8.74 -13.54
CA SER A 330 -29.32 -9.85 -14.48
C SER A 330 -29.92 -11.19 -14.03
N SER A 331 -30.61 -11.22 -12.88
CA SER A 331 -31.31 -12.43 -12.41
C SER A 331 -32.81 -12.35 -12.73
N LYS A 332 -33.18 -12.92 -13.88
CA LYS A 332 -34.54 -13.30 -14.32
C LYS A 332 -35.50 -12.17 -14.72
N ILE A 333 -35.43 -11.78 -15.99
CA ILE A 333 -36.62 -11.43 -16.80
C ILE A 333 -36.52 -12.27 -18.08
N SER A 334 -36.76 -13.56 -17.92
CA SER A 334 -37.11 -14.49 -18.99
C SER A 334 -38.03 -15.50 -18.31
N ASP A 335 -39.33 -15.28 -18.47
CA ASP A 335 -40.47 -16.20 -18.29
C ASP A 335 -41.71 -15.35 -17.96
N GLU A 336 -42.34 -14.87 -19.05
CA GLU A 336 -43.80 -14.74 -19.30
C GLU A 336 -44.04 -13.86 -20.54
#